data_AF-A0A935T123-F1
#
_entry.id   AF-A0A935T123-F1
#
_cell.length_a   1.000
_cell.length_b   1.000
_cell.length_c   1.000
_cell.angle_alpha   90.00
_cell.angle_beta   90.00
_cell.angle_gamma   90.00
#
_symmetry.space_group_name_H-M   'P 1'
#
loop_
_entity.id
_entity.type
_entity.pdbx_description
1 polymer ?
#
loop_
_entity_poly.entity_id
_entity_poly.type
_entity_poly.pdbx_seq_one_letter_code
_entity_poly.pdbx_strand_id
1 'polypeptide(L)'
;MMVLNDHRRGTWHYRCSRDHRGRKNNCDLGEFVARKVDHAASEVIEAALSDADTIIRLVREANDRLAEAAPSGRELARRITALYNRRRRLVDIYETGEIDLAEFRKRVSAVDADRNSLAVMMDATEPPEIDESACIDLAYAFVRWGRLGRSTRRRLLESFGVRFWVEKDGRGRHATARIGGSKSDHSAMQSYTRS
;
A
#
# COMPACT_ATOMS: atom_id res chain seq x y z
N MET A 1 13.52 9.15 -2.29
CA MET A 1 13.09 8.22 -3.38
C MET A 1 14.24 8.12 -4.36
N MET A 2 14.77 6.92 -4.55
CA MET A 2 15.85 6.69 -5.51
C MET A 2 15.26 6.48 -6.90
N VAL A 3 15.95 6.97 -7.93
CA VAL A 3 15.61 6.73 -9.33
C VAL A 3 16.65 5.76 -9.88
N LEU A 4 16.20 4.71 -10.56
CA LEU A 4 17.08 3.87 -11.35
C LEU A 4 17.56 4.73 -12.51
N ASN A 5 18.85 5.03 -12.53
CA ASN A 5 19.40 5.91 -13.56
C ASN A 5 20.60 5.30 -14.26
N ASP A 6 20.66 5.65 -15.53
CA ASP A 6 21.70 5.53 -16.55
C ASP A 6 22.69 4.34 -16.49
N HIS A 7 22.82 3.71 -17.64
CA HIS A 7 23.68 2.55 -17.88
C HIS A 7 25.13 3.00 -18.07
N ARG A 8 25.85 3.27 -16.98
CA ARG A 8 27.26 3.61 -17.03
C ARG A 8 28.10 2.33 -17.12
N ARG A 9 28.87 2.18 -18.21
CA ARG A 9 29.84 1.08 -18.40
C ARG A 9 29.23 -0.32 -18.19
N GLY A 10 28.01 -0.59 -18.68
CA GLY A 10 27.41 -1.92 -18.53
C GLY A 10 26.65 -2.14 -17.22
N THR A 11 26.65 -1.18 -16.29
CA THR A 11 26.09 -1.37 -14.95
C THR A 11 25.00 -0.33 -14.65
N TRP A 12 23.91 -0.79 -14.06
CA TRP A 12 22.80 0.06 -13.61
C TRP A 12 23.06 0.60 -12.20
N HIS A 13 22.72 1.87 -11.97
CA HIS A 13 22.89 2.52 -10.67
C HIS A 13 21.58 3.13 -10.16
N TYR A 14 21.38 3.11 -8.84
CA TYR A 14 20.37 3.92 -8.17
C TYR A 14 21.00 5.22 -7.69
N ARG A 15 20.31 6.34 -7.93
CA ARG A 15 20.71 7.66 -7.45
C ARG A 15 19.57 8.34 -6.71
N CYS A 16 19.89 9.23 -5.79
CA CYS A 16 18.86 10.07 -5.19
C CYS A 16 18.20 10.94 -6.27
N SER A 17 16.86 11.01 -6.27
CA SER A 17 16.10 11.84 -7.22
C SER A 17 16.43 13.33 -7.13
N ARG A 18 16.92 13.80 -5.97
CA ARG A 18 17.33 15.19 -5.76
C ARG A 18 18.63 15.50 -6.51
N ASP A 19 19.63 14.62 -6.42
CA ASP A 19 20.90 14.74 -7.15
C ASP A 19 20.69 14.61 -8.66
N HIS A 20 19.79 13.72 -9.09
CA HIS A 20 19.48 13.49 -10.50
C HIS A 20 19.01 14.75 -11.23
N ARG A 21 18.33 15.67 -10.54
CA ARG A 21 17.75 16.89 -11.15
C ARG A 21 18.72 18.08 -11.17
N GLY A 22 20.01 17.87 -10.91
CA GLY A 22 21.03 18.93 -10.92
C GLY A 22 20.89 19.95 -9.80
N ARG A 23 19.99 19.73 -8.83
CA ARG A 23 19.91 20.55 -7.62
C ARG A 23 21.01 20.07 -6.68
N LYS A 24 22.06 20.89 -6.49
CA LYS A 24 23.16 20.66 -5.53
C LYS A 24 22.68 20.76 -4.07
N ASN A 25 21.68 19.97 -3.71
CA ASN A 25 21.29 19.80 -2.32
C ASN A 25 22.00 18.54 -1.85
N ASN A 26 23.04 18.71 -1.02
CA ASN A 26 23.92 17.69 -0.43
C ASN A 26 23.17 16.42 -0.01
N CYS A 27 22.92 15.50 -0.95
CA CYS A 27 22.42 14.19 -0.62
C CYS A 27 23.63 13.27 -0.46
N ASP A 28 24.02 13.05 0.79
CA ASP A 28 25.22 12.27 1.12
C ASP A 28 25.08 10.77 0.80
N LEU A 29 23.89 10.34 0.33
CA LEU A 29 23.62 8.96 -0.13
C LEU A 29 24.43 8.58 -1.36
N GLY A 30 24.75 9.50 -2.28
CA GLY A 30 25.53 9.18 -3.48
C GLY A 30 24.87 8.15 -4.42
N GLU A 31 25.71 7.33 -5.06
CA GLU A 31 25.28 6.35 -6.07
C GLU A 31 25.45 4.90 -5.57
N PHE A 32 24.47 4.05 -5.85
CA PHE A 32 24.52 2.63 -5.48
C PHE A 32 24.41 1.74 -6.71
N VAL A 33 25.19 0.66 -6.75
CA VAL A 33 25.09 -0.35 -7.82
C VAL A 33 23.76 -1.09 -7.67
N ALA A 34 22.92 -1.04 -8.71
CA ALA A 34 21.56 -1.57 -8.64
C ALA A 34 21.51 -3.06 -8.30
N ARG A 35 22.46 -3.85 -8.85
CA ARG A 35 22.58 -5.28 -8.53
C ARG A 35 22.74 -5.55 -7.04
N LYS A 36 23.53 -4.73 -6.33
CA LYS A 36 23.77 -4.90 -4.89
C LYS A 36 22.53 -4.53 -4.07
N VAL A 37 21.89 -3.41 -4.42
CA VAL A 37 20.66 -2.96 -3.75
C VAL A 37 19.52 -3.96 -3.96
N ASP A 38 19.31 -4.41 -5.21
CA ASP A 38 18.25 -5.36 -5.55
C ASP A 38 18.47 -6.71 -4.85
N HIS A 39 19.73 -7.14 -4.71
CA HIS A 39 20.07 -8.36 -3.97
C HIS A 39 19.79 -8.21 -2.47
N ALA A 40 20.27 -7.15 -1.82
CA ALA A 40 20.01 -6.89 -0.41
C ALA A 40 18.51 -6.74 -0.11
N ALA A 41 17.76 -6.05 -0.98
CA ALA A 41 16.31 -5.97 -0.87
C ALA A 41 15.65 -7.35 -0.99
N SER A 42 16.14 -8.18 -1.90
CA SER A 42 15.62 -9.55 -2.07
C SER A 42 15.87 -10.42 -0.86
N GLU A 43 17.06 -10.36 -0.25
CA GLU A 43 17.36 -11.10 0.97
C GLU A 43 16.44 -10.69 2.12
N VAL A 44 16.17 -9.39 2.26
CA VAL A 44 15.27 -8.87 3.30
C VAL A 44 13.83 -9.30 3.07
N ILE A 45 13.33 -9.23 1.82
CA ILE A 45 11.98 -9.69 1.48
C ILE A 45 11.85 -11.19 1.75
N GLU A 46 12.81 -11.98 1.26
CA GLU A 46 12.78 -13.43 1.40
C GLU A 46 12.84 -13.83 2.87
N ALA A 47 13.74 -13.25 3.66
CA ALA A 47 13.82 -13.49 5.10
C ALA A 47 12.54 -13.08 5.85
N ALA A 48 11.92 -11.96 5.46
CA ALA A 48 10.74 -11.45 6.16
C ALA A 48 9.44 -12.18 5.77
N LEU A 49 9.32 -12.66 4.53
CA LEU A 49 8.06 -13.17 3.98
C LEU A 49 8.08 -14.67 3.66
N SER A 50 9.21 -15.37 3.86
CA SER A 50 9.23 -16.84 3.74
C SER A 50 8.64 -17.55 4.97
N ASP A 51 8.43 -16.82 6.06
CA ASP A 51 7.83 -17.33 7.29
C ASP A 51 6.32 -17.05 7.33
N ALA A 52 5.52 -18.12 7.41
CA ALA A 52 4.07 -18.04 7.44
C ALA A 52 3.56 -17.31 8.70
N ASP A 53 4.21 -17.51 9.84
CA ASP A 53 3.82 -16.84 11.09
C ASP A 53 4.00 -15.32 10.98
N THR A 54 5.09 -14.89 10.34
CA THR A 54 5.31 -13.48 10.04
C THR A 54 4.24 -12.91 9.10
N ILE A 55 3.84 -13.64 8.05
CA ILE A 55 2.75 -13.20 7.16
C ILE A 55 1.43 -13.10 7.92
N ILE A 56 1.07 -14.11 8.70
CA ILE A 56 -0.17 -14.12 9.50
C ILE A 56 -0.20 -12.93 10.44
N ARG A 57 0.91 -12.66 11.14
CA ARG A 57 1.03 -11.48 12.02
C ARG A 57 0.83 -10.17 11.26
N LEU A 58 1.46 -10.01 10.08
CA LEU A 58 1.32 -8.80 9.27
C LEU A 58 -0.10 -8.61 8.73
N VAL A 59 -0.79 -9.69 8.35
CA VAL A 59 -2.19 -9.65 7.91
C VAL A 59 -3.10 -9.27 9.09
N ARG A 60 -2.87 -9.83 10.29
CA ARG A 60 -3.59 -9.42 11.52
C ARG A 60 -3.42 -7.93 11.80
N GLU A 61 -2.19 -7.44 11.85
CA GLU A 61 -1.90 -6.01 12.06
C GLU A 61 -2.50 -5.10 10.98
N ALA A 62 -2.62 -5.58 9.75
CA ALA A 62 -3.28 -4.84 8.67
C ALA A 62 -4.81 -4.82 8.87
N ASN A 63 -5.42 -5.96 9.20
CA ASN A 63 -6.84 -6.07 9.50
C ASN A 63 -7.23 -5.23 10.71
N ASP A 64 -6.42 -5.23 11.78
CA ASP A 64 -6.66 -4.42 12.97
C ASP A 64 -6.64 -2.93 12.64
N ARG A 65 -5.65 -2.46 11.86
CA ARG A 65 -5.60 -1.06 11.40
C ARG A 65 -6.77 -0.69 10.50
N LEU A 66 -7.22 -1.61 9.64
CA LEU A 66 -8.41 -1.40 8.82
C LEU A 66 -9.68 -1.33 9.68
N ALA A 67 -9.78 -2.16 10.72
CA ALA A 67 -10.89 -2.13 11.67
C ALA A 67 -10.90 -0.84 12.49
N GLU A 68 -9.73 -0.35 12.94
CA GLU A 68 -9.59 0.94 13.64
C GLU A 68 -9.93 2.13 12.75
N ALA A 69 -9.54 2.08 11.47
CA ALA A 69 -9.84 3.12 10.49
C ALA A 69 -11.27 3.04 9.94
N ALA A 70 -11.99 1.93 10.17
CA ALA A 70 -13.34 1.76 9.69
C ALA A 70 -14.29 2.75 10.40
N PRO A 71 -15.22 3.38 9.65
CA PRO A 71 -16.22 4.24 10.28
C PRO A 71 -17.07 3.42 11.24
N SER A 72 -17.27 3.94 12.45
CA SER A 72 -18.11 3.28 13.46
C SER A 72 -19.52 3.01 12.92
N GLY A 73 -20.18 1.95 13.40
CA GLY A 73 -21.57 1.64 13.01
C GLY A 73 -22.52 2.83 13.24
N ARG A 74 -22.28 3.65 14.27
CA ARG A 74 -23.03 4.89 14.52
C ARG A 74 -22.80 5.94 13.44
N GLU A 75 -21.59 6.08 12.93
CA GLU A 75 -21.28 6.99 11.84
C GLU A 75 -21.91 6.52 10.53
N LEU A 76 -21.81 5.23 10.22
CA LEU A 76 -22.48 4.63 9.06
C LEU A 76 -24.01 4.85 9.12
N ALA A 77 -24.64 4.58 10.27
CA ALA A 77 -26.06 4.83 10.47
C ALA A 77 -26.44 6.29 10.23
N ARG A 78 -25.65 7.24 10.75
CA ARG A 78 -25.84 8.68 10.51
C ARG A 78 -25.77 9.03 9.02
N ARG A 79 -24.77 8.49 8.30
CA ARG A 79 -24.61 8.72 6.85
C ARG A 79 -25.79 8.14 6.06
N ILE A 80 -26.26 6.94 6.42
CA ILE A 80 -27.46 6.31 5.82
C ILE A 80 -28.69 7.18 6.04
N THR A 81 -28.92 7.69 7.26
CA THR A 81 -30.03 8.62 7.54
C THR A 81 -29.93 9.90 6.70
N ALA A 82 -28.71 10.45 6.53
CA ALA A 82 -28.51 11.62 5.68
C ALA A 82 -28.86 11.34 4.20
N LEU A 83 -28.49 10.16 3.67
CA LEU A 83 -28.88 9.75 2.32
C LEU A 83 -30.40 9.55 2.18
N TYR A 84 -31.06 9.00 3.20
CA TYR A 84 -32.53 8.89 3.20
C TYR A 84 -33.20 10.26 3.11
N ASN A 85 -32.73 11.22 3.92
CA ASN A 85 -33.22 12.60 3.87
C ASN A 85 -32.93 13.27 2.52
N ARG A 86 -31.75 13.02 1.93
CA ARG A 86 -31.40 13.52 0.59
C ARG A 86 -32.31 12.97 -0.48
N ARG A 87 -32.61 11.67 -0.45
CA ARG A 87 -33.57 11.04 -1.37
C ARG A 87 -34.95 11.66 -1.24
N ARG A 88 -35.45 11.86 -0.01
CA ARG A 88 -36.74 12.51 0.23
C ARG A 88 -36.79 13.92 -0.38
N ARG A 89 -35.77 14.74 -0.17
CA ARG A 89 -35.69 16.09 -0.78
C ARG A 89 -35.70 16.06 -2.32
N LEU A 90 -35.09 15.04 -2.93
CA LEU A 90 -35.13 14.89 -4.39
C LEU A 90 -36.54 14.59 -4.91
N VAL A 91 -37.36 13.87 -4.12
CA VAL A 91 -38.77 13.65 -4.43
C VAL A 91 -39.52 14.97 -4.39
N ASP A 92 -39.35 15.74 -3.31
CA ASP A 92 -40.00 17.04 -3.15
C ASP A 92 -39.67 18.00 -4.33
N ILE A 93 -38.38 18.09 -4.71
CA ILE A 93 -37.90 18.92 -5.84
C ILE A 93 -38.48 18.46 -7.19
N TYR A 94 -38.65 17.15 -7.37
CA TYR A 94 -39.28 16.62 -8.58
C TYR A 94 -40.78 16.94 -8.62
N GLU A 95 -41.47 16.83 -7.48
CA GLU A 95 -42.89 17.16 -7.35
C GLU A 95 -43.17 18.66 -7.57
N THR A 96 -42.25 19.55 -7.21
CA THR A 96 -42.34 20.99 -7.51
C THR A 96 -42.01 21.32 -8.97
N GLY A 97 -41.55 20.36 -9.76
CA GLY A 97 -41.20 20.54 -11.17
C GLY A 97 -39.86 21.26 -11.41
N GLU A 98 -39.03 21.40 -10.38
CA GLU A 98 -37.71 22.05 -10.49
C GLU A 98 -36.69 21.22 -11.27
N ILE A 99 -36.88 19.90 -11.33
CA ILE A 99 -36.06 18.98 -12.13
C ILE A 99 -36.94 18.07 -12.97
N ASP A 100 -36.42 17.65 -14.12
CA ASP A 100 -37.10 16.66 -14.96
C ASP A 100 -36.94 15.22 -14.43
N LEU A 101 -37.69 14.30 -15.03
CA LEU A 101 -37.69 12.88 -14.66
C LEU A 101 -36.33 12.20 -14.91
N ALA A 102 -35.59 12.63 -15.93
CA ALA A 102 -34.31 12.01 -16.28
C ALA A 102 -33.23 12.36 -15.24
N GLU A 103 -33.14 13.64 -14.87
CA GLU A 103 -32.24 14.13 -13.83
C GLU A 103 -32.63 13.59 -12.44
N PHE A 104 -33.93 13.51 -12.13
CA PHE A 104 -34.43 12.86 -10.92
C PHE A 104 -33.94 11.41 -10.83
N ARG A 105 -34.18 10.60 -11.86
CA ARG A 105 -33.76 9.18 -11.89
C ARG A 105 -32.26 9.02 -11.73
N LYS A 106 -31.47 9.85 -12.41
CA LYS A 106 -30.01 9.85 -12.30
C LYS A 106 -29.55 10.14 -10.86
N ARG A 107 -30.09 11.18 -10.22
CA ARG A 107 -29.71 11.56 -8.86
C ARG A 107 -30.15 10.53 -7.82
N VAL A 108 -31.36 10.00 -7.95
CA VAL A 108 -31.87 8.93 -7.06
C VAL A 108 -31.02 7.67 -7.19
N SER A 109 -30.67 7.27 -8.43
CA SER A 109 -29.81 6.11 -8.65
C SER A 109 -28.44 6.26 -7.98
N ALA A 110 -27.84 7.46 -8.03
CA ALA A 110 -26.58 7.73 -7.33
C ALA A 110 -26.74 7.61 -5.80
N VAL A 111 -27.81 8.20 -5.23
CA VAL A 111 -28.08 8.11 -3.78
C VAL A 111 -28.33 6.67 -3.33
N ASP A 112 -29.05 5.89 -4.13
CA ASP A 112 -29.33 4.49 -3.83
C ASP A 112 -28.07 3.62 -3.95
N ALA A 113 -27.18 3.91 -4.91
CA ALA A 113 -25.88 3.25 -5.02
C ALA A 113 -25.00 3.52 -3.78
N ASP A 114 -24.89 4.77 -3.36
CA ASP A 114 -24.15 5.16 -2.15
C ASP A 114 -24.72 4.47 -0.91
N ARG A 115 -26.06 4.45 -0.79
CA ARG A 115 -26.75 3.80 0.33
C ARG A 115 -26.47 2.31 0.37
N ASN A 116 -26.57 1.62 -0.78
CA ASN A 116 -26.30 0.19 -0.85
C ASN A 116 -24.83 -0.12 -0.51
N SER A 117 -23.88 0.73 -0.93
CA SER A 117 -22.48 0.59 -0.55
C SER A 117 -22.28 0.72 0.97
N LEU A 118 -22.92 1.71 1.62
CA LEU A 118 -22.83 1.86 3.07
C LEU A 118 -23.54 0.73 3.84
N ALA A 119 -24.64 0.19 3.30
CA ALA A 119 -25.32 -0.95 3.90
C ALA A 119 -24.43 -2.19 3.88
N VAL A 120 -23.76 -2.48 2.77
CA VAL A 120 -22.77 -3.57 2.67
C VAL A 120 -21.62 -3.39 3.67
N MET A 121 -21.12 -2.16 3.85
CA MET A 121 -20.09 -1.89 4.86
C MET A 121 -20.60 -2.08 6.29
N MET A 122 -21.89 -1.82 6.54
CA MET A 122 -22.50 -1.99 7.86
C MET A 122 -22.69 -3.48 8.18
N ASP A 123 -23.09 -4.28 7.20
CA ASP A 123 -23.27 -5.74 7.32
C ASP A 123 -21.92 -6.48 7.41
N ALA A 124 -20.86 -5.94 6.80
CA ALA A 124 -19.49 -6.47 6.89
C ALA A 124 -18.79 -6.15 8.22
N THR A 125 -19.53 -6.08 9.33
CA THR A 125 -19.01 -5.61 10.63
C THR A 125 -18.00 -6.56 11.26
N GLU A 126 -17.91 -7.80 10.78
CA GLU A 126 -16.87 -8.73 11.20
C GLU A 126 -15.62 -8.56 10.34
N PRO A 127 -14.43 -8.39 10.96
CA PRO A 127 -13.17 -8.42 10.23
C PRO A 127 -13.08 -9.71 9.41
N PRO A 128 -12.54 -9.68 8.19
CA PRO A 128 -12.37 -10.89 7.41
C PRO A 128 -11.54 -11.90 8.20
N GLU A 129 -12.05 -13.12 8.29
CA GLU A 129 -11.33 -14.23 8.90
C GLU A 129 -10.03 -14.48 8.12
N ILE A 130 -8.95 -14.74 8.85
CA ILE A 130 -7.65 -14.98 8.24
C ILE A 130 -7.58 -16.44 7.83
N ASP A 131 -7.53 -16.68 6.52
CA ASP A 131 -7.22 -17.99 5.97
C ASP A 131 -5.72 -18.28 6.18
N GLU A 132 -5.41 -19.04 7.23
CA GLU A 132 -4.04 -19.44 7.56
C GLU A 132 -3.43 -20.31 6.45
N SER A 133 -4.23 -21.13 5.75
CA SER A 133 -3.74 -21.93 4.62
C SER A 133 -3.28 -21.04 3.46
N ALA A 134 -4.06 -20.01 3.14
CA ALA A 134 -3.66 -19.02 2.13
C ALA A 134 -2.39 -18.27 2.54
N CYS A 135 -2.21 -17.98 3.83
CA CYS A 135 -0.97 -17.36 4.33
C CYS A 135 0.24 -18.28 4.18
N ILE A 136 0.09 -19.58 4.40
CA ILE A 136 1.14 -20.60 4.19
C ILE A 136 1.50 -20.69 2.71
N ASP A 137 0.50 -20.76 1.82
CA ASP A 137 0.73 -20.80 0.37
C ASP A 137 1.47 -19.55 -0.12
N LEU A 138 1.09 -18.38 0.44
CA LEU A 138 1.78 -17.13 0.16
C LEU A 138 3.23 -17.15 0.64
N ALA A 139 3.49 -17.64 1.86
CA ALA A 139 4.85 -17.78 2.40
C ALA A 139 5.71 -18.69 1.50
N TYR A 140 5.14 -19.80 1.04
CA TYR A 140 5.81 -20.72 0.13
C TYR A 140 6.16 -20.08 -1.21
N ALA A 141 5.31 -19.19 -1.74
CA ALA A 141 5.63 -18.41 -2.93
C ALA A 141 6.89 -17.55 -2.73
N PHE A 142 7.08 -17.00 -1.53
CA PHE A 142 8.28 -16.21 -1.19
C PHE A 142 9.55 -17.05 -0.98
N VAL A 143 9.45 -18.35 -0.64
CA VAL A 143 10.61 -19.27 -0.66
C VAL A 143 11.25 -19.35 -2.06
N ARG A 144 10.46 -19.12 -3.11
CA ARG A 144 10.94 -19.12 -4.50
C ARG A 144 11.32 -17.72 -5.01
N TRP A 145 11.31 -16.70 -4.15
CA TRP A 145 11.57 -15.30 -4.51
C TRP A 145 12.91 -15.12 -5.24
N GLY A 146 13.98 -15.74 -4.73
CA GLY A 146 15.30 -15.69 -5.36
C GLY A 146 15.37 -16.25 -6.79
N ARG A 147 14.42 -17.12 -7.18
CA ARG A 147 14.33 -17.70 -8.54
C ARG A 147 13.65 -16.77 -9.55
N LEU A 148 12.96 -15.72 -9.08
CA LEU A 148 12.27 -14.80 -9.95
C LEU A 148 13.25 -13.84 -10.65
N GLY A 149 13.03 -13.62 -11.94
CA GLY A 149 13.75 -12.62 -12.72
C GLY A 149 13.61 -11.21 -12.11
N ARG A 150 14.62 -10.37 -12.31
CA ARG A 150 14.65 -8.99 -11.78
C ARG A 150 13.42 -8.17 -12.18
N SER A 151 13.01 -8.26 -13.45
CA SER A 151 11.84 -7.54 -13.98
C SER A 151 10.55 -7.97 -13.29
N THR A 152 10.36 -9.28 -13.06
CA THR A 152 9.19 -9.83 -12.37
C THR A 152 9.15 -9.37 -10.91
N ARG A 153 10.27 -9.51 -10.17
CA ARG A 153 10.36 -9.04 -8.78
C ARG A 153 10.03 -7.56 -8.67
N ARG A 154 10.60 -6.74 -9.57
CA ARG A 154 10.34 -5.31 -9.60
C ARG A 154 8.86 -4.99 -9.86
N ARG A 155 8.24 -5.66 -10.83
CA ARG A 155 6.81 -5.48 -11.15
C ARG A 155 5.93 -5.82 -9.95
N LEU A 156 6.22 -6.92 -9.25
CA LEU A 156 5.50 -7.31 -8.04
C LEU A 156 5.66 -6.25 -6.93
N LEU A 157 6.89 -5.82 -6.66
CA LEU A 157 7.13 -4.78 -5.66
C LEU A 157 6.45 -3.45 -6.00
N GLU A 158 6.43 -3.09 -7.29
CA GLU A 158 5.72 -1.90 -7.78
C GLU A 158 4.20 -2.05 -7.64
N SER A 159 3.61 -3.21 -7.95
CA SER A 159 2.16 -3.45 -7.81
C SER A 159 1.70 -3.43 -6.36
N PHE A 160 2.54 -3.92 -5.44
CA PHE A 160 2.28 -3.86 -4.00
C PHE A 160 2.67 -2.51 -3.38
N GLY A 161 3.19 -1.56 -4.17
CA GLY A 161 3.59 -0.25 -3.67
C GLY A 161 4.73 -0.30 -2.65
N VAL A 162 5.51 -1.39 -2.61
CA VAL A 162 6.57 -1.60 -1.61
C VAL A 162 7.68 -0.58 -1.84
N ARG A 163 8.09 0.08 -0.76
CA ARG A 163 9.17 1.06 -0.77
C ARG A 163 10.34 0.55 0.04
N PHE A 164 11.53 0.67 -0.56
CA PHE A 164 12.78 0.39 0.11
C PHE A 164 13.46 1.68 0.51
N TRP A 165 13.94 1.71 1.75
CA TRP A 165 14.91 2.69 2.19
C TRP A 165 16.28 2.08 2.03
N VAL A 166 17.18 2.83 1.38
CA VAL A 166 18.57 2.45 1.24
C VAL A 166 19.37 3.37 2.14
N GLU A 167 20.14 2.79 3.05
CA GLU A 167 21.08 3.53 3.88
C GLU A 167 22.51 3.13 3.51
N LYS A 168 23.44 4.09 3.62
CA LYS A 168 24.86 3.76 3.64
C LYS A 168 25.16 3.16 5.01
N ASP A 169 25.84 2.03 5.04
CA ASP A 169 26.53 1.63 6.26
C ASP A 169 27.53 2.73 6.68
N GLY A 170 27.90 2.80 7.95
CA GLY A 170 28.84 3.82 8.46
C GLY A 170 30.21 3.83 7.76
N ARG A 171 30.49 2.85 6.89
CA ARG A 171 31.69 2.74 6.05
C ARG A 171 31.45 3.16 4.59
N GLY A 172 30.22 3.44 4.18
CA GLY A 172 29.83 3.91 2.85
C GLY A 172 29.95 2.88 1.71
N ARG A 173 30.04 1.59 2.02
CA ARG A 173 30.33 0.50 1.05
C ARG A 173 29.14 -0.41 0.79
N HIS A 174 28.18 -0.48 1.71
CA HIS A 174 27.05 -1.39 1.64
C HIS A 174 25.72 -0.61 1.65
N ALA A 175 24.79 -1.09 0.83
CA ALA A 175 23.40 -0.69 0.88
C ALA A 175 22.67 -1.65 1.81
N THR A 176 22.10 -1.15 2.89
CA THR A 176 21.07 -1.89 3.63
C THR A 176 19.71 -1.49 3.06
N ALA A 177 18.89 -2.49 2.74
CA ALA A 177 17.52 -2.27 2.32
C ALA A 177 16.59 -2.51 3.52
N ARG A 178 15.61 -1.64 3.72
CA ARG A 178 14.55 -1.84 4.71
C ARG A 178 13.19 -1.66 4.06
N ILE A 179 12.24 -2.53 4.40
CA ILE A 179 10.84 -2.39 3.97
C ILE A 179 10.23 -1.26 4.81
N GLY A 180 9.80 -0.19 4.15
CA GLY A 180 9.13 0.93 4.84
C GLY A 180 7.62 0.77 4.82
N GLY A 181 6.98 1.03 5.96
CA GLY A 181 5.55 1.35 6.03
C GLY A 181 5.23 2.70 5.38
N SER A 182 3.96 3.09 5.44
CA SER A 182 3.48 4.42 5.03
C SER A 182 4.41 5.54 5.54
N LYS A 183 4.47 6.69 4.84
CA LYS A 183 5.31 7.84 5.19
C LYS A 183 5.15 8.36 6.65
N SER A 184 4.12 7.91 7.38
CA SER A 184 3.84 8.23 8.77
C SER A 184 4.64 7.41 9.80
N ASP A 185 5.22 6.26 9.42
CA ASP A 185 5.83 5.32 10.37
C ASP A 185 7.34 5.55 10.52
N HIS A 186 7.73 6.72 11.03
CA HIS A 186 9.15 7.02 11.34
C HIS A 186 9.63 6.44 12.68
N SER A 187 8.75 5.86 13.50
CA SER A 187 9.09 5.52 14.90
C SER A 187 9.20 4.02 15.21
N ALA A 188 8.81 3.11 14.32
CA ALA A 188 8.89 1.66 14.54
C ALA A 188 9.90 1.03 13.56
N MET A 189 11.19 1.14 13.87
CA MET A 189 12.30 0.65 13.04
C MET A 189 12.86 -0.66 13.60
N GLN A 190 12.73 -1.76 12.86
CA GLN A 190 13.54 -2.97 13.08
C GLN A 190 14.65 -3.04 12.03
N SER A 191 15.90 -2.88 12.47
CA SER A 191 17.08 -3.09 11.65
C SER A 191 17.51 -4.55 11.72
N TYR A 192 17.31 -5.32 10.65
CA TYR A 192 17.92 -6.64 10.51
C TYR A 192 19.38 -6.46 10.07
N THR A 193 20.30 -6.50 11.03
CA THR A 193 21.73 -6.64 10.77
C THR A 193 22.13 -8.08 11.09
N ARG A 194 22.45 -8.89 10.07
CA ARG A 194 23.11 -10.18 10.28
C ARG A 194 24.51 -9.91 10.84
N SER A 195 24.78 -10.46 12.03
CA SER A 195 26.11 -10.56 12.64
C SER A 195 26.90 -11.70 12.02
#